data_AF-A0A522VLK2-F1
#
_entry.id   AF-A0A522VLK2-F1
#
_cell.length_a   1.000
_cell.length_b   1.000
_cell.length_c   1.000
_cell.angle_alpha   90.00
_cell.angle_beta   90.00
_cell.angle_gamma   90.00
#
_symmetry.space_group_name_H-M   'P 1'
#
loop_
_entity.id
_entity.type
_entity.pdbx_description
1 polymer ?
#
loop_
_entity_poly.entity_id
_entity_poly.type
_entity_poly.pdbx_seq_one_letter_code
_entity_poly.pdbx_strand_id
1 'polypeptide(L)'
;MHLTISPWCRAETEFRNKGRVLPWEMVTRPDQYLSGAHPCFAFLSTEQRRIKTLQKSATISYAHMVGWVRTAAGKSLNVMLQVNQGDIGAVLGEVIREGAPKRLQAFDVDQLPALVEAA
;
A
#
# COMPACT_ATOMS: atom_id res chain seq x y z
N MET A 1 -53.82 6.27 6.82
CA MET A 1 -53.01 5.98 5.61
C MET A 1 -51.69 5.36 6.06
N HIS A 2 -51.66 4.04 6.24
CA HIS A 2 -50.43 3.32 6.57
C HIS A 2 -49.68 3.06 5.27
N LEU A 3 -48.65 3.86 4.97
CA LEU A 3 -47.70 3.51 3.93
C LEU A 3 -46.86 2.36 4.48
N THR A 4 -47.16 1.13 4.04
CA THR A 4 -46.32 -0.05 4.28
C THR A 4 -45.01 0.12 3.52
N ILE A 5 -44.04 0.76 4.16
CA ILE A 5 -42.67 0.81 3.64
C ILE A 5 -42.09 -0.60 3.79
N SER A 6 -41.67 -1.21 2.69
CA SER A 6 -40.97 -2.49 2.73
C SER A 6 -39.72 -2.35 3.61
N PRO A 7 -39.46 -3.27 4.57
CA PRO A 7 -38.24 -3.23 5.37
C PRO A 7 -36.99 -3.55 4.54
N TRP A 8 -37.18 -4.05 3.32
CA TRP A 8 -36.10 -4.40 2.41
C TRP A 8 -35.51 -3.14 1.76
N CYS A 9 -34.28 -2.83 2.17
CA CYS A 9 -33.47 -1.79 1.56
C CYS A 9 -32.23 -2.43 0.92
N ARG A 10 -31.81 -1.91 -0.24
CA ARG A 10 -30.56 -2.29 -0.91
C ARG A 10 -29.52 -1.21 -0.65
N ALA A 11 -28.42 -1.60 -0.01
CA ALA A 11 -27.26 -0.74 0.21
C ALA A 11 -26.10 -1.21 -0.67
N GLU A 12 -25.53 -0.30 -1.45
CA GLU A 12 -24.42 -0.59 -2.36
C GLU A 12 -23.33 0.47 -2.18
N THR A 13 -22.08 0.06 -2.40
CA THR A 13 -20.93 0.96 -2.44
C THR A 13 -20.02 0.55 -3.58
N GLU A 14 -19.65 1.53 -4.42
CA GLU A 14 -18.67 1.33 -5.49
C GLU A 14 -17.25 1.53 -4.92
N PHE A 15 -16.41 0.49 -5.00
CA PHE A 15 -15.00 0.59 -4.66
C PHE A 15 -14.16 0.75 -5.92
N ARG A 16 -13.67 1.96 -6.17
CA ARG A 16 -12.68 2.20 -7.24
C ARG A 16 -11.27 1.87 -6.77
N ASN A 17 -10.44 1.36 -7.68
CA ASN A 17 -9.02 1.09 -7.43
C ASN A 17 -8.12 2.34 -7.52
N LYS A 18 -8.69 3.54 -7.64
CA LYS A 18 -7.91 4.78 -7.71
C LYS A 18 -7.24 5.07 -6.37
N GLY A 19 -5.90 5.00 -6.36
CA GLY A 19 -5.07 5.35 -5.20
C GLY A 19 -5.07 4.31 -4.08
N ARG A 20 -5.58 3.10 -4.34
CA ARG A 20 -5.73 2.01 -3.35
C ARG A 20 -5.73 0.65 -4.03
N VAL A 21 -5.15 -0.35 -3.37
CA VAL A 21 -5.28 -1.76 -3.75
C VAL A 21 -6.53 -2.32 -3.09
N LEU A 22 -7.40 -2.98 -3.85
CA LEU A 22 -8.56 -3.67 -3.31
C LEU A 22 -8.12 -5.08 -2.86
N PRO A 23 -8.17 -5.41 -1.56
CA PRO A 23 -7.74 -6.72 -1.09
C PRO A 23 -8.72 -7.82 -1.54
N TRP A 24 -8.18 -9.00 -1.88
CA TRP A 24 -8.99 -10.15 -2.29
C TRP A 24 -10.02 -10.58 -1.22
N GLU A 25 -9.67 -10.41 0.06
CA GLU A 25 -10.57 -10.68 1.18
C GLU A 25 -11.91 -9.92 1.11
N MET A 26 -12.01 -8.84 0.32
CA MET A 26 -13.29 -8.16 0.08
C MET A 26 -14.34 -9.05 -0.57
N VAL A 27 -13.91 -10.02 -1.37
CA VAL A 27 -14.82 -10.96 -2.05
C VAL A 27 -15.35 -11.99 -1.06
N THR A 28 -14.51 -12.44 -0.12
CA THR A 28 -14.85 -13.49 0.86
C THR A 28 -15.47 -12.93 2.15
N ARG A 29 -15.25 -11.64 2.46
CA ARG A 29 -15.76 -10.95 3.66
C ARG A 29 -16.40 -9.58 3.31
N PRO A 30 -17.38 -9.53 2.40
CA PRO A 30 -17.88 -8.25 1.85
C PRO A 30 -18.58 -7.37 2.90
N ASP A 31 -19.20 -7.97 3.92
CA ASP A 31 -19.88 -7.29 5.02
C ASP A 31 -18.93 -6.38 5.81
N GLN A 32 -17.71 -6.85 6.09
CA GLN A 32 -16.71 -6.09 6.84
C GLN A 32 -16.22 -4.86 6.08
N TYR A 33 -16.10 -4.96 4.76
CA TYR A 33 -15.64 -3.86 3.91
C TYR A 33 -16.77 -2.89 3.56
N LEU A 34 -17.99 -3.37 3.34
CA LEU A 34 -19.17 -2.52 3.14
C LEU A 34 -19.47 -1.70 4.39
N SER A 35 -19.49 -2.34 5.57
CA SER A 35 -19.67 -1.66 6.84
C SER A 35 -18.57 -0.64 7.15
N GLY A 36 -17.33 -0.95 6.75
CA GLY A 36 -16.19 -0.03 6.90
C GLY A 36 -16.18 1.14 5.91
N ALA A 37 -16.94 1.07 4.81
CA ALA A 37 -16.89 2.08 3.75
C ALA A 37 -17.50 3.43 4.16
N HIS A 38 -18.56 3.41 4.96
CA HIS A 38 -19.24 4.62 5.41
C HIS A 38 -19.88 4.41 6.80
N PRO A 39 -19.88 5.42 7.70
CA PRO A 39 -20.47 5.30 9.04
C PRO A 39 -21.94 4.87 9.05
N CYS A 40 -22.72 5.21 8.02
CA CYS A 40 -24.12 4.77 7.91
C CYS A 40 -24.26 3.25 7.73
N PHE A 41 -23.21 2.54 7.31
CA PHE A 41 -23.19 1.08 7.15
C PHE A 41 -22.57 0.35 8.35
N ALA A 42 -22.17 1.08 9.40
CA ALA A 42 -21.51 0.51 10.57
C ALA A 42 -22.33 -0.58 11.28
N PHE A 43 -23.66 -0.59 11.09
CA PHE A 43 -24.56 -1.58 11.67
C PHE A 43 -24.56 -2.94 10.94
N LEU A 44 -23.99 -3.02 9.72
CA LEU A 44 -24.03 -4.23 8.90
C LEU A 44 -23.07 -5.33 9.39
N SER A 45 -22.00 -4.97 10.11
CA SER A 45 -21.06 -5.94 10.69
C SER A 45 -20.42 -5.38 11.95
N THR A 46 -20.16 -6.24 12.93
CA THR A 46 -19.45 -5.87 14.16
C THR A 46 -17.98 -5.57 13.87
N GLU A 47 -17.38 -6.27 12.91
CA GLU A 47 -16.02 -6.03 12.43
C GLU A 47 -16.04 -5.13 11.19
N GLN A 48 -15.33 -4.02 11.23
CA GLN A 48 -15.25 -3.07 10.11
C GLN A 48 -13.84 -3.01 9.55
N ARG A 49 -13.72 -3.07 8.22
CA ARG A 49 -12.46 -2.95 7.50
C ARG A 49 -12.50 -1.80 6.49
N ARG A 50 -11.50 -0.91 6.58
CA ARG A 50 -11.32 0.22 5.65
C ARG A 50 -10.21 -0.06 4.67
N ILE A 51 -10.45 0.25 3.39
CA ILE A 51 -9.41 0.19 2.36
C ILE A 51 -8.54 1.43 2.46
N LYS A 52 -7.25 1.24 2.70
CA LYS A 52 -6.31 2.35 2.85
C LYS A 52 -5.92 2.92 1.48
N THR A 53 -6.01 4.24 1.32
CA THR A 53 -5.50 4.95 0.14
C THR A 53 -4.02 5.30 0.30
N LEU A 54 -3.15 4.30 0.12
CA LEU A 54 -1.72 4.41 0.41
C LEU A 54 -0.83 4.61 -0.83
N GLN A 55 -1.36 4.34 -2.02
CA GLN A 55 -0.57 4.20 -3.25
C GLN A 55 0.26 5.44 -3.59
N LYS A 56 -0.37 6.62 -3.58
CA LYS A 56 0.31 7.89 -3.89
C LYS A 56 1.39 8.21 -2.85
N SER A 57 1.13 7.92 -1.58
CA SER A 57 2.10 8.17 -0.50
C SER A 57 3.30 7.23 -0.59
N ALA A 58 3.07 5.95 -0.90
CA ALA A 58 4.13 4.96 -1.14
C ALA A 58 5.00 5.37 -2.33
N THR A 59 4.39 5.73 -3.46
CA THR A 59 5.10 6.15 -4.68
C THR A 59 6.00 7.35 -4.43
N ILE A 60 5.47 8.41 -3.83
CA ILE A 60 6.24 9.63 -3.53
C ILE A 60 7.40 9.29 -2.57
N SER A 61 7.13 8.48 -1.55
CA SER A 61 8.13 8.11 -0.56
C SER A 61 9.25 7.26 -1.17
N TYR A 62 8.92 6.34 -2.06
CA TYR A 62 9.89 5.52 -2.79
C TYR A 62 10.73 6.36 -3.75
N ALA A 63 10.12 7.22 -4.56
CA ALA A 63 10.84 8.11 -5.47
C ALA A 63 11.84 9.02 -4.73
N HIS A 64 11.42 9.58 -3.58
CA HIS A 64 12.29 10.37 -2.73
C HIS A 64 13.44 9.54 -2.15
N MET A 65 13.18 8.31 -1.71
CA MET A 65 14.21 7.39 -1.23
C MET A 65 15.26 7.12 -2.32
N VAL A 66 14.84 6.80 -3.55
CA VAL A 66 15.75 6.57 -4.68
C VAL A 66 16.61 7.81 -4.96
N GLY A 67 16.01 9.01 -4.97
CA GLY A 67 16.74 10.27 -5.16
C GLY A 67 17.77 10.51 -4.05
N TRP A 68 17.41 10.21 -2.80
CA TRP A 68 18.32 10.31 -1.66
C TRP A 68 19.48 9.30 -1.78
N VAL A 69 19.22 8.03 -2.09
CA VAL A 69 20.26 7.00 -2.28
C VAL A 69 21.22 7.40 -3.40
N ARG A 70 20.69 7.87 -4.54
CA ARG A 70 21.51 8.34 -5.66
C ARG A 70 22.48 9.46 -5.23
N THR A 71 22.01 10.40 -4.43
CA THR A 71 22.82 11.56 -3.99
C THR A 71 23.80 11.19 -2.88
N ALA A 72 23.33 10.46 -1.86
CA ALA A 72 24.09 10.18 -0.66
C ALA A 72 25.12 9.05 -0.84
N ALA A 73 24.77 8.02 -1.62
CA ALA A 73 25.57 6.80 -1.71
C ALA A 73 26.03 6.46 -3.14
N GLY A 74 25.49 7.09 -4.18
CA GLY A 74 25.75 6.71 -5.57
C GLY A 74 27.25 6.71 -5.95
N LYS A 75 28.01 7.71 -5.52
CA LYS A 75 29.47 7.76 -5.76
C LYS A 75 30.21 6.64 -5.03
N SER A 76 29.85 6.39 -3.77
CA SER A 76 30.45 5.33 -2.97
C SER A 76 30.15 3.95 -3.54
N LEU A 77 28.90 3.68 -3.91
CA LEU A 77 28.50 2.42 -4.57
C LEU A 77 29.25 2.20 -5.89
N ASN A 78 29.47 3.27 -6.67
CA ASN A 78 30.27 3.15 -7.89
C ASN A 78 31.71 2.71 -7.59
N VAL A 79 32.36 3.27 -6.57
CA VAL A 79 33.71 2.84 -6.15
C VAL A 79 33.69 1.40 -5.68
N MET A 80 32.71 1.01 -4.85
CA MET A 80 32.58 -0.38 -4.37
C MET A 80 32.40 -1.37 -5.52
N LEU A 81 31.67 -0.98 -6.57
CA LEU A 81 31.50 -1.81 -7.77
C LEU A 81 32.81 -1.96 -8.55
N GLN A 82 33.63 -0.92 -8.65
CA GLN A 82 34.95 -1.00 -9.28
C GLN A 82 35.89 -1.93 -8.49
N VAL A 83 35.89 -1.82 -7.16
CA VAL A 83 36.70 -2.68 -6.27
C VAL A 83 36.29 -4.14 -6.40
N ASN A 84 34.98 -4.41 -6.46
CA ASN A 84 34.41 -5.74 -6.64
C ASN A 84 34.34 -6.20 -8.10
N GLN A 85 35.07 -5.54 -9.02
CA GLN A 85 35.16 -5.94 -10.43
C GLN A 85 33.80 -6.12 -11.14
N GLY A 86 32.81 -5.31 -10.76
CA GLY A 86 31.47 -5.38 -11.31
C GLY A 86 30.51 -6.36 -10.59
N ASP A 87 30.95 -7.06 -9.54
CA ASP A 87 30.06 -7.93 -8.76
C ASP A 87 29.10 -7.09 -7.89
N ILE A 88 27.87 -6.94 -8.38
CA ILE A 88 26.80 -6.22 -7.69
C ILE A 88 26.35 -6.98 -6.43
N GLY A 89 26.38 -8.32 -6.44
CA GLY A 89 25.93 -9.15 -5.33
C GLY A 89 26.82 -8.98 -4.10
N ALA A 90 28.15 -8.97 -4.31
CA ALA A 90 29.12 -8.69 -3.26
C ALA A 90 28.89 -7.30 -2.63
N VAL A 91 28.74 -6.26 -3.46
CA VAL A 91 28.49 -4.88 -3.00
C VAL A 91 27.20 -4.78 -2.19
N LEU A 92 26.10 -5.37 -2.67
CA LEU A 92 24.82 -5.34 -1.97
C LEU A 92 24.88 -6.11 -0.66
N GLY A 93 25.58 -7.25 -0.63
CA GLY A 93 25.80 -8.03 0.60
C GLY A 93 26.52 -7.25 1.71
N GLU A 94 27.39 -6.31 1.34
CA GLU A 94 28.11 -5.46 2.31
C GLU A 94 27.26 -4.26 2.80
N VAL A 95 26.43 -3.68 1.94
CA VAL A 95 25.76 -2.39 2.21
C VAL A 95 24.34 -2.53 2.73
N ILE A 96 23.62 -3.58 2.31
CA ILE A 96 22.23 -3.79 2.72
C ILE A 96 22.18 -4.04 4.23
N ARG A 97 21.25 -3.34 4.89
CA ARG A 97 20.96 -3.51 6.31
C ARG A 97 19.50 -3.88 6.48
N GLU A 98 19.19 -4.59 7.55
CA GLU A 98 17.82 -4.98 7.87
C GLU A 98 16.93 -3.75 8.13
N GLY A 99 15.70 -3.79 7.60
CA GLY A 99 14.64 -2.82 7.88
C GLY A 99 14.35 -1.83 6.75
N ALA A 100 13.24 -1.10 6.91
CA ALA A 100 12.78 -0.08 5.97
C ALA A 100 12.96 1.34 6.54
N PRO A 101 13.17 2.36 5.69
CA PRO A 101 13.15 3.76 6.13
C PRO A 101 11.83 4.11 6.82
N LYS A 102 11.88 4.96 7.86
CA LYS A 102 10.69 5.36 8.65
C LYS A 102 9.47 5.76 7.81
N ARG A 103 9.69 6.45 6.68
CA ARG A 103 8.61 6.89 5.77
C ARG A 103 7.91 5.73 5.05
N LEU A 104 8.60 4.60 4.88
CA LEU A 104 8.07 3.42 4.21
C LEU A 104 7.60 2.32 5.17
N GLN A 105 7.91 2.42 6.48
CA GLN A 105 7.51 1.43 7.50
C GLN A 105 5.99 1.25 7.65
N ALA A 106 5.21 2.27 7.26
CA ALA A 106 3.75 2.21 7.33
C ALA A 106 3.12 1.40 6.18
N PHE A 107 3.90 1.02 5.18
CA PHE A 107 3.44 0.20 4.06
C PHE A 107 3.86 -1.25 4.29
N ASP A 108 2.98 -2.15 3.88
CA ASP A 108 3.32 -3.56 3.78
C ASP A 108 4.34 -3.74 2.63
N VAL A 109 5.49 -4.34 2.94
CA VAL A 109 6.60 -4.49 1.99
C VAL A 109 6.18 -5.32 0.78
N ASP A 110 5.32 -6.31 0.98
CA ASP A 110 4.81 -7.17 -0.08
C ASP A 110 3.89 -6.42 -1.05
N GLN A 111 3.29 -5.30 -0.59
CA GLN A 111 2.41 -4.46 -1.40
C GLN A 111 3.16 -3.30 -2.06
N LEU A 112 4.38 -2.97 -1.63
CA LEU A 112 5.15 -1.83 -2.14
C LEU A 112 5.35 -1.88 -3.67
N PRO A 113 5.70 -3.01 -4.30
CA PRO A 113 5.85 -3.06 -5.76
C PRO A 113 4.56 -2.65 -6.49
N ALA A 114 3.43 -3.25 -6.10
CA ALA A 114 2.12 -2.93 -6.67
C ALA A 114 1.71 -1.46 -6.42
N LEU A 115 2.07 -0.91 -5.26
CA LEU A 115 1.75 0.49 -4.92
C LEU A 115 2.59 1.50 -5.71
N VAL A 116 3.83 1.15 -6.08
CA VAL A 116 4.76 2.01 -6.82
C VAL A 116 4.56 1.90 -8.33
N GLU A 117 4.28 0.71 -8.86
CA GLU A 117 4.11 0.48 -10.31
C GLU A 117 2.81 1.04 -10.89
N ALA A 118 1.75 1.10 -10.08
CA ALA A 118 0.43 1.52 -10.56
C ALA A 118 0.19 3.05 -10.49
N ALA A 119 1.24 3.85 -10.25
CA ALA A 119 1.19 5.31 -10.10
C ALA A 119 1.78 6.05 -11.30
#